data_AF-A0A3D4B2A2-F1
#
_entry.id   AF-A0A3D4B2A2-F1
#
_cell.length_a   1.000
_cell.length_b   1.000
_cell.length_c   1.000
_cell.angle_alpha   90.00
_cell.angle_beta   90.00
_cell.angle_gamma   90.00
#
_symmetry.space_group_name_H-M   'P 1'
#
loop_
_entity.id
_entity.type
_entity.pdbx_description
1 polymer ?
#
loop_
_entity_poly.entity_id
_entity_poly.type
_entity_poly.pdbx_seq_one_letter_code
_entity_poly.pdbx_strand_id
1 'polypeptide(L)' 'ATTGRPRRVGWFDVVATRYGCRIQGATEVVLTNLDVLGYLDTIPVCVAYETGSERTE' A
#
# COMPACT_ATOMS: atom_id res chain seq x y z
N ALA A 1 -17.88 0.32 9.51
CA ALA A 1 -17.94 0.57 10.97
C ALA A 1 -19.30 0.17 11.53
N THR A 2 -20.38 0.46 10.80
CA THR A 2 -21.77 0.13 11.14
C THR A 2 -22.24 -1.25 10.68
N THR A 3 -21.77 -1.75 9.53
CA THR A 3 -22.33 -2.96 8.89
C THR A 3 -21.63 -4.28 9.24
N GLY A 4 -20.50 -4.23 9.94
CA GLY A 4 -19.69 -5.43 10.23
C GLY A 4 -19.08 -6.15 9.01
N ARG A 5 -19.30 -5.67 7.78
CA ARG A 5 -18.80 -6.32 6.56
C ARG A 5 -17.26 -6.37 6.56
N PRO A 6 -16.64 -7.55 6.33
CA PRO A 6 -15.19 -7.67 6.22
C PRO A 6 -14.63 -6.83 5.07
N ARG A 7 -13.45 -6.25 5.28
CA ARG A 7 -12.72 -5.50 4.26
C ARG A 7 -11.73 -6.42 3.57
N ARG A 8 -11.57 -6.26 2.25
CA ARG A 8 -10.47 -6.90 1.53
C ARG A 8 -9.16 -6.27 2.00
N VAL A 9 -8.16 -7.11 2.25
CA VAL A 9 -6.83 -6.70 2.68
C VAL A 9 -5.81 -7.16 1.64
N GLY A 10 -4.71 -6.43 1.54
CA GLY A 10 -3.59 -6.71 0.65
C GLY A 10 -2.32 -6.10 1.22
N TRP A 11 -1.20 -6.33 0.54
CA TRP A 11 0.09 -5.80 0.93
C TRP A 11 0.20 -4.30 0.71
N PHE A 12 1.20 -3.67 1.34
CA PHE A 12 1.45 -2.25 1.15
C PHE A 12 1.84 -1.96 -0.31
N ASP A 13 1.15 -1.01 -0.91
CA ASP A 13 1.28 -0.65 -2.32
C ASP A 13 1.94 0.72 -2.45
N VAL A 14 3.22 0.70 -2.82
CA VAL A 14 4.03 1.92 -2.96
C VAL A 14 3.66 2.68 -4.23
N VAL A 15 3.29 1.99 -5.32
CA VAL A 15 2.94 2.61 -6.60
C VAL A 15 1.70 3.50 -6.43
N ALA A 16 0.64 2.94 -5.85
CA ALA A 16 -0.59 3.68 -5.55
C ALA A 16 -0.35 4.81 -4.54
N THR A 17 0.43 4.54 -3.48
CA THR A 17 0.74 5.55 -2.45
C THR A 17 1.51 6.73 -3.03
N ARG A 18 2.54 6.46 -3.84
CA ARG A 18 3.36 7.49 -4.50
C ARG A 18 2.53 8.35 -5.45
N TYR A 19 1.64 7.74 -6.24
CA TYR A 19 0.68 8.47 -7.04
C TYR A 19 -0.20 9.38 -6.17
N GLY A 20 -0.74 8.87 -5.07
CA GLY A 20 -1.52 9.64 -4.11
C GLY A 20 -0.77 10.85 -3.55
N CYS A 21 0.47 10.67 -3.10
CA CYS A 21 1.32 11.75 -2.59
C CYS A 21 1.55 12.85 -3.64
N ARG A 22 1.83 12.46 -4.90
CA ARG A 22 2.03 13.41 -6.00
C ARG A 22 0.80 14.27 -6.28
N ILE A 23 -0.37 13.64 -6.36
CA ILE A 23 -1.62 14.34 -6.64
C ILE A 23 -2.02 15.28 -5.50
N GLN A 24 -1.73 14.91 -4.26
CA GLN A 24 -2.05 15.71 -3.08
C GLN A 24 -0.99 16.79 -2.77
N GLY A 25 0.18 16.75 -3.40
CA GLY A 25 1.31 17.59 -3.02
C GLY A 25 1.82 17.30 -1.60
N ALA A 26 1.70 16.05 -1.15
CA ALA A 26 2.06 15.66 0.21
C ALA A 26 3.57 15.83 0.45
N THR A 27 3.93 16.56 1.50
CA THR A 27 5.32 16.73 1.95
C THR A 27 5.71 15.71 3.01
N GLU A 28 4.72 15.12 3.69
CA GLU A 28 4.88 14.21 4.82
C GLU A 28 3.88 13.07 4.72
N VAL A 29 4.22 11.91 5.30
CA VAL A 29 3.36 10.73 5.34
C VAL A 29 3.38 10.11 6.73
N VAL A 30 2.27 9.47 7.11
CA VAL A 30 2.15 8.69 8.34
C VAL A 30 1.79 7.25 7.97
N LEU A 31 2.64 6.31 8.35
CA LEU A 31 2.37 4.88 8.22
C LEU A 31 1.65 4.40 9.48
N THR A 32 0.44 3.86 9.32
CA THR A 32 -0.39 3.38 10.43
C THR A 32 -0.48 1.86 10.44
N ASN A 33 -0.83 1.30 11.59
CA ASN A 33 -1.05 -0.14 11.80
C ASN A 33 0.16 -1.02 11.44
N LEU A 34 1.38 -0.54 11.70
CA LEU A 34 2.59 -1.32 11.40
C LEU A 34 2.71 -2.57 12.28
N ASP A 35 2.15 -2.51 13.49
CA ASP A 35 2.12 -3.59 14.48
C ASP A 35 1.47 -4.88 13.96
N VAL A 36 0.48 -4.77 13.06
CA VAL A 36 -0.22 -5.93 12.49
C VAL A 36 0.67 -6.80 11.61
N LEU A 37 1.83 -6.29 11.19
CA LEU A 37 2.80 -7.02 10.36
C LEU A 37 3.88 -7.72 11.20
N GLY A 38 3.89 -7.54 12.52
CA GLY A 38 4.99 -7.95 13.40
C GLY A 38 5.26 -9.45 13.50
N TYR A 39 4.38 -10.30 12.96
CA TYR A 39 4.58 -11.76 12.94
C TYR A 39 5.30 -12.27 11.68
N LEU A 40 5.61 -11.38 10.72
CA LEU A 40 6.23 -11.74 9.46
C LEU A 40 7.76 -11.59 9.54
N ASP A 41 8.50 -12.63 9.18
CA ASP A 41 9.97 -12.55 9.00
C ASP A 41 10.35 -11.67 7.79
N THR A 42 9.44 -11.52 6.83
CA THR A 42 9.62 -10.68 5.64
C THR A 42 8.29 -10.03 5.28
N ILE A 43 8.32 -8.70 5.11
CA ILE A 43 7.15 -7.91 4.72
C ILE A 43 7.15 -7.75 3.20
N PRO A 44 6.24 -8.39 2.46
CA PRO A 44 6.10 -8.14 1.04
C PRO A 44 5.52 -6.75 0.78
N VAL A 45 6.09 -6.08 -0.20
CA VAL A 45 5.71 -4.72 -0.60
C VAL A 45 5.60 -4.67 -2.12
N CYS A 46 4.50 -4.11 -2.63
CA CYS A 46 4.35 -3.88 -4.05
C CYS A 46 5.06 -2.58 -4.44
N VAL A 47 6.09 -2.70 -5.28
CA VAL A 47 6.93 -1.57 -5.74
C VAL A 47 6.77 -1.25 -7.21
N ALA A 48 6.14 -2.15 -7.97
CA ALA A 48 5.86 -1.98 -9.38
C ALA A 48 4.65 -2.82 -9.78
N TYR A 49 3.99 -2.40 -10.85
CA TYR A 49 2.99 -3.20 -11.54
C TYR A 49 3.57 -3.71 -12.86
N GLU A 50 3.22 -4.95 -13.19
CA GLU A 50 3.50 -5.55 -14.49
C GLU A 50 2.18 -5.65 -15.27
N THR A 51 2.12 -4.99 -16.42
CA THR A 51 0.95 -5.01 -17.30
C THR A 51 1.42 -5.44 -18.69
N GLY A 52 1.27 -6.74 -18.99
CA GLY A 52 1.88 -7.33 -20.19
C GLY A 52 3.40 -7.28 -20.12
N SER A 53 4.04 -6.61 -21.08
CA SER A 53 5.49 -6.38 -21.10
C SER A 53 5.92 -5.06 -20.46
N GLU A 54 4.98 -4.25 -19.98
CA GLU A 54 5.24 -2.94 -19.40
C GLU A 54 5.37 -3.04 -17.87
N ARG A 55 6.33 -2.30 -17.31
CA ARG A 55 6.54 -2.14 -15.88
C ARG A 55 6.28 -0.69 -15.48
N THR A 56 5.44 -0.50 -14.47
CA THR A 56 5.08 0.83 -13.94
C THR A 56 5.49 0.95 -12.49
N GLU A 57 6.14 2.06 -12.12
CA GLU A 57 6.70 2.34 -10.77
C GLU A 57 6.15 3.62 -10.10
#